data_AF-A0A954SVS9-F1
#
_entry.id   AF-A0A954SVS9-F1
#
_cell.length_a   1.000
_cell.length_b   1.000
_cell.length_c   1.000
_cell.angle_alpha   90.00
_cell.angle_beta   90.00
_cell.angle_gamma   90.00
#
_symmetry.space_group_name_H-M   'P 1'
#
loop_
_entity.id
_entity.type
_entity.pdbx_description
1 polymer ?
#
loop_
_entity_poly.entity_id
_entity_poly.type
_entity_poly.pdbx_seq_one_letter_code
_entity_poly.pdbx_strand_id
1 'polypeptide(L)'
;MSRTKRFVITSAICAVAAAALVTTVAEGQVKKGKERPLLTEQLMEGLVAPNCGALKKALEAGPADDKAWKEVALHAALLNEASYIMMDDGRCPAADWADAAETLRTGSQAVLDAAATQNVDAGKEAFATLTKSCGACHKVYKKG
;
A
#
# COMPACT_ATOMS: atom_id res chain seq x y z
N MET A 1 6.03 72.05 0.69
CA MET A 1 6.75 71.21 1.66
C MET A 1 5.91 69.96 1.92
N SER A 2 5.95 68.93 1.07
CA SER A 2 6.93 67.83 0.91
C SER A 2 6.56 66.57 1.71
N ARG A 3 6.14 65.53 0.98
CA ARG A 3 5.54 64.23 1.37
C ARG A 3 6.53 63.23 2.01
N THR A 4 7.60 63.68 2.67
CA THR A 4 8.78 62.82 2.93
C THR A 4 8.96 62.39 4.40
N LYS A 5 7.89 62.19 5.16
CA LYS A 5 7.98 61.71 6.56
C LYS A 5 6.90 60.66 6.90
N ARG A 6 6.81 59.60 6.11
CA ARG A 6 6.06 58.37 6.46
C ARG A 6 6.82 57.07 6.20
N PHE A 7 8.11 57.17 5.91
CA PHE A 7 9.02 56.03 5.99
C PHE A 7 9.59 55.99 7.39
N VAL A 8 9.79 54.78 7.93
CA VAL A 8 10.27 54.48 9.28
C VAL A 8 9.16 54.50 10.33
N ILE A 9 8.39 53.40 10.42
CA ILE A 9 8.02 52.63 11.63
C ILE A 9 7.02 51.56 11.15
N THR A 10 7.51 50.53 10.45
CA THR A 10 6.73 49.30 10.15
C THR A 10 7.64 48.13 9.78
N SER A 11 8.74 47.95 10.50
CA SER A 11 9.62 46.79 10.32
C SER A 11 10.13 46.32 11.67
N ALA A 12 9.36 45.49 12.39
CA ALA A 12 9.91 44.65 13.48
C ALA A 12 8.92 43.64 14.13
N ILE A 13 7.74 43.31 13.60
CA ILE A 13 6.82 42.35 14.29
C ILE A 13 6.31 41.19 13.40
N CYS A 14 6.71 41.08 12.13
CA CYS A 14 6.25 39.96 11.27
C CYS A 14 7.28 38.82 11.05
N ALA A 15 8.41 38.82 11.75
CA ALA A 15 9.52 37.92 11.42
C ALA A 15 9.66 36.66 12.31
N VAL A 16 8.76 36.38 13.25
CA VAL A 16 8.89 35.22 14.17
C VAL A 16 7.74 34.21 14.06
N ALA A 17 6.68 34.49 13.29
CA ALA A 17 5.52 33.59 13.18
C ALA A 17 5.55 32.63 11.97
N ALA A 18 6.66 32.56 11.22
CA ALA A 18 6.75 31.76 9.98
C ALA A 18 7.61 30.49 10.10
N ALA A 19 8.13 30.17 11.29
CA ALA A 19 9.08 29.06 11.49
C ALA A 19 8.50 27.85 12.26
N ALA A 20 7.20 27.79 12.48
CA ALA A 20 6.57 26.73 13.27
C ALA A 20 5.31 26.17 12.62
N LEU A 21 5.43 25.62 11.42
CA LEU A 21 4.49 24.62 10.91
C LEU A 21 5.29 23.40 10.45
N VAL A 22 5.77 22.72 11.49
CA VAL A 22 5.82 21.26 11.62
C VAL A 22 5.92 20.54 10.27
N THR A 23 7.17 20.27 9.88
CA THR A 23 7.47 19.13 9.04
C THR A 23 6.83 17.90 9.67
N THR A 24 5.66 17.47 9.18
CA THR A 24 5.17 16.12 9.42
C THR A 24 6.12 15.20 8.69
N VAL A 25 7.20 14.84 9.37
CA VAL A 25 8.07 13.75 8.97
C VAL A 25 7.14 12.58 8.76
N ALA A 26 7.11 12.02 7.55
CA ALA A 26 6.36 10.83 7.23
C ALA A 26 6.58 9.81 8.36
N GLU A 27 5.54 9.59 9.18
CA GLU A 27 5.49 8.56 10.22
C GLU A 27 5.32 7.19 9.52
N GLY A 28 6.24 6.88 8.62
CA GLY A 28 6.32 5.58 7.97
C GLY A 28 6.61 4.51 9.01
N GLN A 29 5.53 3.93 9.50
CA GLN A 29 5.24 2.51 9.63
C GLN A 29 3.71 2.44 9.79
N VAL A 30 3.05 2.93 8.73
CA VAL A 30 1.63 2.95 8.40
C VAL A 30 0.67 2.62 9.55
N LYS A 31 0.02 3.66 10.08
CA LYS A 31 -1.07 3.65 11.09
C LYS A 31 -1.46 2.25 11.58
N LYS A 32 -1.19 1.98 12.86
CA LYS A 32 -1.96 0.97 13.59
C LYS A 32 -3.45 1.30 13.39
N GLY A 33 -4.25 0.26 13.18
CA GLY A 33 -5.68 0.44 13.15
C GLY A 33 -6.18 1.09 14.45
N LYS A 34 -7.32 1.78 14.39
CA LYS A 34 -7.86 2.51 15.55
C LYS A 34 -8.12 1.57 16.71
N GLU A 35 -8.78 0.44 16.43
CA GLU A 35 -9.26 -0.49 17.46
C GLU A 35 -8.56 -1.86 17.41
N ARG A 36 -7.98 -2.24 16.26
CA ARG A 36 -7.39 -3.57 16.08
C ARG A 36 -5.91 -3.61 16.46
N PRO A 37 -5.44 -4.73 17.04
CA PRO A 37 -4.06 -4.82 17.55
C PRO A 37 -3.01 -4.94 16.44
N LEU A 38 -3.37 -5.47 15.27
CA LEU A 38 -2.45 -5.79 14.18
C LEU A 38 -1.77 -4.52 13.64
N LEU A 39 -0.43 -4.47 13.64
CA LEU A 39 0.31 -3.42 12.95
C LEU A 39 0.33 -3.66 11.45
N THR A 40 0.44 -2.60 10.65
CA THR A 40 0.56 -2.78 9.19
C THR A 40 1.82 -3.55 8.81
N GLU A 41 2.93 -3.34 9.53
CA GLU A 41 4.15 -4.13 9.35
C GLU A 41 3.92 -5.63 9.63
N GLN A 42 3.23 -5.96 10.72
CA GLN A 42 2.88 -7.34 11.05
C GLN A 42 1.93 -7.96 10.01
N LEU A 43 0.99 -7.18 9.47
CA LEU A 43 0.15 -7.61 8.35
C LEU A 43 1.02 -7.92 7.12
N MET A 44 1.99 -7.07 6.81
CA MET A 44 2.91 -7.30 5.70
C MET A 44 3.77 -8.54 5.92
N GLU A 45 4.40 -8.67 7.08
CA GLU A 45 5.32 -9.76 7.40
C GLU A 45 4.60 -11.10 7.56
N GLY A 46 3.49 -11.13 8.29
CA GLY A 46 2.81 -12.36 8.68
C GLY A 46 1.80 -12.87 7.65
N LEU A 47 1.23 -11.98 6.82
CA LEU A 47 0.22 -12.37 5.83
C LEU A 47 0.67 -12.06 4.40
N VAL A 48 0.99 -10.81 4.08
CA VAL A 48 1.17 -10.42 2.67
C VAL A 48 2.43 -11.03 2.06
N ALA A 49 3.58 -10.88 2.70
CA ALA A 49 4.87 -11.36 2.21
C ALA A 49 4.91 -12.88 1.98
N PRO A 50 4.54 -13.75 2.95
CA PRO A 50 4.57 -15.19 2.74
C PRO A 50 3.60 -15.63 1.65
N ASN A 51 2.39 -15.06 1.58
CA ASN A 51 1.43 -15.42 0.54
C ASN A 51 1.86 -14.93 -0.85
N CYS A 52 2.42 -13.73 -0.96
CA CYS A 52 2.98 -13.23 -2.22
C CYS A 52 4.16 -14.09 -2.70
N GLY A 53 5.06 -14.45 -1.78
CA GLY A 53 6.21 -15.32 -2.08
C GLY A 53 5.80 -16.73 -2.47
N ALA A 54 4.82 -17.32 -1.78
CA ALA A 54 4.30 -18.64 -2.11
C ALA A 54 3.54 -18.65 -3.44
N LEU A 55 2.70 -17.63 -3.68
CA LEU A 55 1.98 -17.47 -4.95
C LEU A 55 2.96 -17.34 -6.13
N LYS A 56 4.01 -16.52 -5.99
CA LYS A 56 5.07 -16.41 -6.99
C LYS A 56 5.67 -17.77 -7.33
N LYS A 57 6.10 -18.52 -6.30
CA LYS A 57 6.72 -19.85 -6.47
C LYS A 57 5.77 -20.83 -7.14
N ALA A 58 4.50 -20.85 -6.73
CA ALA A 58 3.50 -21.75 -7.29
C ALA A 58 3.25 -21.48 -8.79
N LEU A 59 3.13 -20.21 -9.18
CA LEU A 59 2.95 -19.81 -10.59
C LEU A 59 4.22 -20.06 -11.43
N GLU A 60 5.41 -19.79 -10.89
CA GLU A 60 6.69 -20.08 -11.56
C GLU A 60 6.90 -21.57 -11.79
N ALA A 61 6.52 -22.42 -10.83
CA ALA A 61 6.61 -23.87 -10.93
C ALA A 61 5.66 -24.47 -11.98
N GLY A 62 4.58 -23.76 -12.33
CA GLY A 62 3.53 -24.27 -13.19
C GLY A 62 2.66 -25.28 -12.46
N PRO A 63 1.49 -24.88 -11.91
CA PRO A 63 0.64 -25.78 -11.15
C PRO A 63 0.17 -26.95 -12.04
N ALA A 64 0.50 -28.18 -11.62
CA ALA A 64 0.32 -29.38 -12.45
C ALA A 64 -0.99 -30.14 -12.16
N ASP A 65 -1.61 -29.91 -11.02
CA ASP A 65 -2.80 -30.62 -10.57
C ASP A 65 -3.75 -29.72 -9.76
N ASP A 66 -4.93 -30.24 -9.45
CA ASP A 66 -5.96 -29.54 -8.68
C ASP A 66 -5.48 -29.09 -7.30
N LYS A 67 -4.55 -29.83 -6.67
CA LYS A 67 -4.01 -29.46 -5.37
C LYS A 67 -3.12 -28.23 -5.51
N ALA A 68 -2.24 -28.19 -6.50
CA ALA A 68 -1.40 -27.03 -6.79
C ALA A 68 -2.26 -25.80 -7.16
N TRP A 69 -3.35 -25.99 -7.91
CA TRP A 69 -4.28 -24.89 -8.21
C TRP A 69 -5.06 -24.39 -6.98
N LYS A 70 -5.42 -25.27 -6.04
CA LYS A 70 -5.97 -24.87 -4.75
C LYS A 70 -4.99 -24.05 -3.91
N GLU A 71 -3.69 -24.35 -3.97
CA GLU A 71 -2.66 -23.57 -3.30
C GLU A 71 -2.53 -22.16 -3.92
N VAL A 72 -2.54 -22.05 -5.25
CA VAL A 72 -2.59 -20.74 -5.94
C VAL A 72 -3.81 -19.94 -5.49
N ALA A 73 -4.99 -20.55 -5.52
CA ALA A 73 -6.23 -19.89 -5.11
C ALA A 73 -6.21 -19.45 -3.64
N LEU A 74 -5.69 -20.29 -2.74
CA LEU A 74 -5.56 -19.96 -1.32
C LEU A 74 -4.71 -18.70 -1.10
N HIS A 75 -3.51 -18.65 -1.69
CA HIS A 75 -2.62 -17.50 -1.52
C HIS A 75 -3.19 -16.23 -2.16
N ALA A 76 -3.84 -16.35 -3.32
CA ALA A 76 -4.51 -15.22 -3.97
C ALA A 76 -5.67 -14.69 -3.13
N ALA A 77 -6.51 -15.56 -2.56
CA ALA A 77 -7.62 -15.16 -1.68
C ALA A 77 -7.13 -14.43 -0.42
N LEU A 78 -6.06 -14.91 0.22
CA LEU A 78 -5.50 -14.25 1.39
C LEU A 78 -4.92 -12.87 1.07
N LEU A 79 -4.32 -12.69 -0.11
CA LEU A 79 -3.88 -11.38 -0.60
C LEU A 79 -5.05 -10.46 -0.92
N ASN A 80 -6.15 -11.00 -1.44
CA ASN A 80 -7.37 -10.26 -1.69
C ASN A 80 -7.97 -9.72 -0.39
N GLU A 81 -8.11 -10.58 0.63
CA GLU A 81 -8.56 -10.17 1.97
C GLU A 81 -7.63 -9.13 2.60
N ALA A 82 -6.31 -9.29 2.43
CA ALA A 82 -5.35 -8.30 2.92
C ALA A 82 -5.61 -6.90 2.33
N SER A 83 -6.09 -6.80 1.09
CA SER A 83 -6.45 -5.51 0.46
C SER A 83 -7.57 -4.78 1.21
N TYR A 84 -8.52 -5.51 1.78
CA TYR A 84 -9.60 -4.93 2.59
C TYR A 84 -9.08 -4.55 3.97
N ILE A 85 -8.29 -5.43 4.59
CA ILE A 85 -7.68 -5.17 5.91
C ILE A 85 -6.82 -3.89 5.87
N MET A 86 -6.10 -3.64 4.77
CA MET A 86 -5.28 -2.42 4.59
C MET A 86 -6.10 -1.12 4.50
N MET A 87 -7.39 -1.22 4.18
CA MET A 87 -8.29 -0.08 4.04
C MET A 87 -9.14 0.15 5.29
N ASP A 88 -9.37 -0.91 6.05
CA ASP A 88 -10.24 -0.90 7.22
C ASP A 88 -9.55 -0.28 8.45
N ASP A 89 -10.36 -0.02 9.49
CA ASP A 89 -9.89 0.42 10.81
C ASP A 89 -9.01 1.68 10.78
N GLY A 90 -9.21 2.56 9.79
CA GLY A 90 -8.49 3.83 9.66
C GLY A 90 -7.03 3.72 9.22
N ARG A 91 -6.61 2.58 8.66
CA ARG A 91 -5.23 2.32 8.21
C ARG A 91 -4.85 3.12 6.97
N CYS A 92 -5.79 3.34 6.05
CA CYS A 92 -5.55 4.09 4.81
C CYS A 92 -5.17 5.56 5.12
N PRO A 93 -3.93 6.00 4.81
CA PRO A 93 -3.49 7.36 5.08
C PRO A 93 -3.80 8.35 3.94
N ALA A 94 -3.89 7.89 2.69
CA ALA A 94 -4.08 8.75 1.51
C ALA A 94 -4.59 7.98 0.27
N ALA A 95 -4.85 8.68 -0.83
CA ALA A 95 -5.43 8.12 -2.05
C ALA A 95 -4.50 7.11 -2.76
N ASP A 96 -3.21 7.36 -2.85
CA ASP A 96 -2.23 6.43 -3.45
C ASP A 96 -2.14 5.08 -2.71
N TRP A 97 -2.41 5.06 -1.39
CA TRP A 97 -2.60 3.84 -0.63
C TRP A 97 -3.86 3.10 -1.06
N ALA A 98 -4.98 3.82 -1.20
CA ALA A 98 -6.25 3.26 -1.62
C ALA A 98 -6.14 2.64 -3.02
N ASP A 99 -5.50 3.35 -3.96
CA ASP A 99 -5.27 2.90 -5.33
C ASP A 99 -4.36 1.65 -5.35
N ALA A 100 -3.33 1.60 -4.50
CA ALA A 100 -2.49 0.42 -4.37
C ALA A 100 -3.26 -0.78 -3.79
N ALA A 101 -4.10 -0.56 -2.78
CA ALA A 101 -4.95 -1.61 -2.22
C ALA A 101 -5.99 -2.11 -3.24
N GLU A 102 -6.56 -1.24 -4.06
CA GLU A 102 -7.45 -1.62 -5.16
C GLU A 102 -6.72 -2.43 -6.24
N THR A 103 -5.49 -2.04 -6.58
CA THR A 103 -4.62 -2.82 -7.49
C THR A 103 -4.33 -4.21 -6.93
N LEU A 104 -4.05 -4.33 -5.62
CA LEU A 104 -3.86 -5.62 -4.95
C LEU A 104 -5.14 -6.46 -5.02
N ARG A 105 -6.31 -5.86 -4.76
CA ARG A 105 -7.61 -6.53 -4.79
C ARG A 105 -7.95 -7.06 -6.17
N THR A 106 -7.91 -6.20 -7.17
CA THR A 106 -8.26 -6.56 -8.56
C THR A 106 -7.25 -7.54 -9.15
N GLY A 107 -5.96 -7.36 -8.89
CA GLY A 107 -4.92 -8.30 -9.33
C GLY A 107 -5.06 -9.68 -8.68
N SER A 108 -5.35 -9.75 -7.38
CA SER A 108 -5.58 -11.03 -6.70
C SER A 108 -6.87 -11.71 -7.15
N GLN A 109 -7.93 -10.95 -7.46
CA GLN A 109 -9.13 -11.51 -8.08
C GLN A 109 -8.83 -12.11 -9.45
N ALA A 110 -8.04 -11.42 -10.30
CA ALA A 110 -7.66 -11.96 -11.60
C ALA A 110 -6.83 -13.25 -11.48
N VAL A 111 -5.99 -13.38 -10.43
CA VAL A 111 -5.30 -14.65 -10.14
C VAL A 111 -6.28 -15.75 -9.72
N LEU A 112 -7.31 -15.43 -8.94
CA LEU A 112 -8.37 -16.39 -8.57
C LEU A 112 -9.14 -16.88 -9.81
N ASP A 113 -9.48 -15.97 -10.72
CA ASP A 113 -10.17 -16.31 -11.97
C ASP A 113 -9.29 -17.19 -12.88
N ALA A 114 -7.99 -16.91 -12.93
CA ALA A 114 -7.01 -17.76 -13.62
C ALA A 114 -6.87 -19.14 -12.95
N ALA A 115 -6.92 -19.21 -11.61
CA ALA A 115 -6.87 -20.48 -10.88
C ALA A 115 -8.12 -21.33 -11.10
N ALA A 116 -9.30 -20.70 -11.16
CA ALA A 116 -10.56 -21.38 -11.48
C ALA A 116 -10.58 -21.99 -12.89
N THR A 117 -9.81 -21.42 -13.81
CA THR A 117 -9.66 -21.90 -15.19
C THR A 117 -8.35 -22.64 -15.44
N GLN A 118 -7.53 -22.84 -14.40
CA GLN A 118 -6.22 -23.49 -14.46
C GLN A 118 -5.29 -22.90 -15.54
N ASN A 119 -5.34 -21.59 -15.74
CA ASN A 119 -4.55 -20.89 -16.75
C ASN A 119 -3.30 -20.25 -16.14
N VAL A 120 -2.15 -20.91 -16.30
CA VAL A 120 -0.88 -20.45 -15.71
C VAL A 120 -0.38 -19.14 -16.31
N ASP A 121 -0.58 -18.91 -17.59
CA ASP A 121 -0.12 -17.68 -18.26
C ASP A 121 -0.94 -16.48 -17.81
N ALA A 122 -2.27 -16.63 -17.75
CA ALA A 122 -3.16 -15.63 -17.18
C ALA A 122 -2.84 -15.38 -15.69
N GLY A 123 -2.54 -16.43 -14.92
CA GLY A 123 -2.14 -16.32 -13.52
C GLY A 123 -0.84 -15.51 -13.36
N LYS A 124 0.16 -15.75 -14.20
CA LYS A 124 1.42 -14.99 -14.21
C LYS A 124 1.22 -13.53 -14.59
N GLU A 125 0.41 -13.24 -15.60
CA GLU A 125 0.08 -11.87 -16.01
C GLU A 125 -0.68 -11.12 -14.90
N ALA A 126 -1.69 -11.76 -14.31
CA ALA A 126 -2.44 -11.23 -13.18
C ALA A 126 -1.52 -10.97 -11.97
N PHE A 127 -0.60 -11.89 -11.67
CA PHE A 127 0.38 -11.71 -10.60
C PHE A 127 1.36 -10.56 -10.87
N ALA A 128 1.79 -10.38 -12.12
CA ALA A 128 2.60 -9.23 -12.51
C ALA A 128 1.85 -7.90 -12.31
N THR A 129 0.54 -7.89 -12.55
CA THR A 129 -0.30 -6.71 -12.25
C THR A 129 -0.49 -6.51 -10.75
N LEU A 130 -0.79 -7.58 -10.00
CA LEU A 130 -0.90 -7.55 -8.54
C LEU A 130 0.34 -6.92 -7.91
N THR A 131 1.54 -7.32 -8.32
CA THR A 131 2.80 -6.86 -7.71
C THR A 131 3.12 -5.38 -7.99
N LYS A 132 2.42 -4.73 -8.93
CA LYS A 132 2.48 -3.26 -9.10
C LYS A 132 1.97 -2.53 -7.85
N SER A 133 1.00 -3.10 -7.12
CA SER A 133 0.54 -2.56 -5.83
C SER A 133 1.68 -2.45 -4.82
N CYS A 134 2.54 -3.47 -4.74
CA CYS A 134 3.70 -3.49 -3.84
C CYS A 134 4.66 -2.35 -4.16
N GLY A 135 4.96 -2.12 -5.44
CA GLY A 135 5.84 -1.04 -5.88
C GLY A 135 5.27 0.34 -5.58
N ALA A 136 3.98 0.55 -5.87
CA ALA A 136 3.28 1.80 -5.61
C ALA A 136 3.26 2.13 -4.10
N CYS A 137 2.88 1.18 -3.26
CA CYS A 137 2.81 1.38 -1.82
C CYS A 137 4.20 1.50 -1.18
N HIS A 138 5.14 0.59 -1.47
CA HIS A 138 6.45 0.60 -0.83
C HIS A 138 7.29 1.83 -1.16
N LYS A 139 7.12 2.43 -2.35
CA LYS A 139 7.81 3.67 -2.73
C LYS A 139 7.53 4.83 -1.76
N VAL A 140 6.32 4.87 -1.18
CA VAL A 140 5.86 5.96 -0.33
C VAL A 140 5.88 5.57 1.15
N TYR A 141 5.53 4.32 1.46
CA TYR A 141 5.14 3.92 2.82
C TYR A 141 6.09 2.93 3.50
N LYS A 142 6.97 2.25 2.75
CA LYS A 142 7.94 1.32 3.33
C LYS A 142 9.18 2.09 3.75
N LYS A 143 9.42 2.20 5.05
CA LYS A 143 10.75 2.60 5.56
C LYS A 143 11.68 1.39 5.51
N GLY A 144 12.93 1.65 5.12
CA GLY A 144 14.01 0.66 5.06
C GLY A 144 14.48 0.23 6.44
#